data_AF-A0A385AF02-F1
#
_entry.id   AF-A0A385AF02-F1
#
_cell.length_a   1.000
_cell.length_b   1.000
_cell.length_c   1.000
_cell.angle_alpha   90.00
_cell.angle_beta   90.00
_cell.angle_gamma   90.00
#
_symmetry.space_group_name_H-M   'P 1'
#
loop_
_entity.id
_entity.type
_entity.pdbx_description
1 polymer ?
#
loop_
_entity_poly.entity_id
_entity_poly.type
_entity_poly.pdbx_seq_one_letter_code
_entity_poly.pdbx_strand_id
1 'polypeptide(L)'
;MNGVVNYGAHQDHSDKTVQYALGNYLKPEAKTITLKANEERIVNVTLKTPPKAFKGQLVGGISAVEIPKDQKTSQQINIRNKFAYAVAVVVRNNNHSVTPEFKLGQVEANQMMGSNQIRANIRNVQPKFQN
;
A
#
# COMPACT_ATOMS: atom_id res chain seq x y z
N MET A 1 -0.24 18.56 -2.15
CA MET A 1 -0.32 17.22 -1.52
C MET A 1 0.79 17.15 -0.49
N ASN A 2 0.42 16.83 0.75
CA ASN A 2 1.39 16.57 1.81
C ASN A 2 1.91 15.13 1.60
N GLY A 3 3.18 14.85 1.91
CA GLY A 3 3.85 13.56 1.70
C GLY A 3 3.26 12.42 2.54
N VAL A 4 2.03 12.03 2.24
CA VAL A 4 1.31 10.95 2.93
C VAL A 4 1.68 9.64 2.25
N VAL A 5 2.19 8.69 3.04
CA VAL A 5 2.42 7.32 2.59
C VAL A 5 1.08 6.61 2.53
N ASN A 6 0.68 6.16 1.34
CA ASN A 6 -0.58 5.45 1.13
C ASN A 6 -0.32 3.95 0.95
N TYR A 7 -0.95 3.13 1.80
CA TYR A 7 -0.90 1.66 1.74
C TYR A 7 -2.22 1.04 1.22
N GLY A 8 -3.11 1.86 0.67
CA GLY A 8 -4.34 1.40 0.02
C GLY A 8 -4.06 0.59 -1.25
N ALA A 9 -5.05 -0.17 -1.72
CA ALA A 9 -4.96 -0.88 -2.99
C ALA A 9 -4.77 0.14 -4.13
N HIS A 10 -3.61 0.11 -4.79
CA HIS A 10 -3.32 0.99 -5.93
C HIS A 10 -4.16 0.60 -7.15
N GLN A 11 -4.81 1.57 -7.79
CA GLN A 11 -5.42 1.40 -9.11
C GLN A 11 -4.50 1.80 -10.26
N ASP A 12 -3.35 2.45 -10.01
CA ASP A 12 -2.52 2.99 -11.09
C ASP A 12 -1.03 2.62 -11.02
N HIS A 13 -0.55 2.19 -12.19
CA HIS A 13 0.80 1.99 -12.71
C HIS A 13 1.95 2.10 -11.70
N SER A 14 2.52 0.94 -11.34
CA SER A 14 3.81 0.86 -10.67
C SER A 14 4.89 1.58 -11.48
N ASP A 15 5.83 2.25 -10.80
CA ASP A 15 6.94 2.90 -11.48
C ASP A 15 7.71 1.88 -12.32
N LYS A 16 8.16 2.28 -13.52
CA LYS A 16 8.94 1.41 -14.43
C LYS A 16 10.21 0.84 -13.79
N THR A 17 10.70 1.47 -12.71
CA THR A 17 11.88 1.03 -11.97
C THR A 17 11.59 -0.07 -10.93
N VAL A 18 10.30 -0.35 -10.64
CA VAL A 18 9.91 -1.43 -9.71
C VAL A 18 10.19 -2.79 -10.34
N GLN A 19 11.16 -3.50 -9.80
CA GLN A 19 11.51 -4.85 -10.25
C GLN A 19 10.57 -5.91 -9.65
N TYR A 20 10.19 -5.73 -8.38
CA TYR A 20 9.37 -6.69 -7.64
C TYR A 20 8.31 -5.95 -6.82
N ALA A 21 7.04 -6.12 -7.18
CA ALA A 21 5.93 -5.62 -6.36
C ALA A 21 5.67 -6.59 -5.20
N LEU A 22 5.89 -6.17 -3.95
CA LEU A 22 5.79 -7.05 -2.77
C LEU A 22 4.41 -7.72 -2.63
N GLY A 23 3.34 -7.04 -3.04
CA GLY A 23 1.97 -7.60 -3.03
C GLY A 23 1.80 -8.86 -3.89
N ASN A 24 2.65 -9.08 -4.90
CA ASN A 24 2.62 -10.31 -5.70
C ASN A 24 3.22 -11.51 -4.96
N TYR A 25 4.05 -11.25 -3.95
CA TYR A 25 4.83 -12.22 -3.19
C TYR A 25 4.24 -12.52 -1.81
N LEU A 26 3.42 -11.62 -1.26
CA LEU A 26 2.65 -11.87 -0.04
C LEU A 26 1.36 -12.65 -0.37
N LYS A 27 1.19 -13.82 0.23
CA LYS A 27 0.04 -14.71 0.03
C LYS A 27 -0.66 -14.98 1.36
N PRO A 28 -1.79 -14.32 1.65
CA PRO A 28 -2.62 -14.71 2.77
C PRO A 28 -3.23 -16.09 2.51
N GLU A 29 -3.39 -16.92 3.54
CA GLU A 29 -4.04 -18.23 3.43
C GLU A 29 -5.50 -18.11 2.98
N ALA A 30 -6.18 -17.06 3.42
CA ALA A 30 -7.55 -16.74 3.03
C ALA A 30 -7.71 -15.25 2.74
N LYS A 31 -8.49 -14.91 1.71
CA LYS A 31 -8.85 -13.52 1.38
C LYS A 31 -9.98 -12.97 2.23
N THR A 32 -10.78 -13.86 2.83
CA THR A 32 -11.93 -13.51 3.65
C THR A 32 -11.95 -14.41 4.87
N ILE A 33 -12.19 -13.80 6.03
CA ILE A 33 -12.12 -14.46 7.32
C ILE A 33 -13.38 -14.07 8.08
N THR A 34 -14.13 -15.07 8.55
CA THR A 34 -15.30 -14.85 9.39
C THR A 34 -14.91 -15.04 10.85
N LEU A 35 -15.07 -14.00 11.65
CA LEU A 35 -14.86 -14.02 13.11
C LEU A 35 -16.22 -14.04 13.81
N LYS A 36 -16.34 -14.86 14.85
CA LYS A 36 -17.46 -14.82 15.80
C LYS A 36 -17.27 -13.66 16.78
N ALA A 37 -18.33 -13.32 17.51
CA ALA A 37 -18.25 -12.30 18.55
C ALA A 37 -17.18 -12.69 19.58
N ASN A 38 -16.29 -11.74 19.90
CA ASN A 38 -15.16 -11.91 20.82
C ASN A 38 -14.14 -13.00 20.40
N GLU A 39 -14.13 -13.41 19.14
CA GLU A 39 -13.13 -14.35 18.63
C GLU A 39 -11.85 -13.62 18.21
N GLU A 40 -10.71 -14.17 18.63
CA GLU A 40 -9.39 -13.80 18.12
C GLU A 40 -8.89 -14.88 17.17
N ARG A 41 -8.25 -14.47 16.06
CA ARG A 41 -7.68 -15.40 15.09
C ARG A 41 -6.36 -14.89 14.55
N ILE A 42 -5.37 -15.78 14.53
CA ILE A 42 -4.08 -15.54 13.86
C ILE A 42 -4.29 -15.71 12.35
N VAL A 43 -3.87 -14.72 11.57
CA VAL A 43 -3.91 -14.75 10.10
C VAL A 43 -2.50 -14.91 9.57
N ASN A 44 -2.20 -16.07 9.00
CA ASN A 44 -0.91 -16.33 8.41
C ASN A 44 -0.82 -15.73 6.99
N VAL A 45 0.28 -15.04 6.74
CA VAL A 45 0.63 -14.52 5.41
C VAL A 45 1.99 -15.04 5.03
N THR A 46 2.03 -15.86 3.98
CA THR A 46 3.28 -16.44 3.48
C THR A 46 3.96 -15.47 2.53
N LEU A 47 5.22 -15.17 2.79
CA LEU A 47 6.09 -14.48 1.84
C LEU A 47 6.75 -15.50 0.91
N LYS A 48 6.41 -15.47 -0.38
CA LYS A 48 7.18 -16.18 -1.40
C LYS A 48 8.39 -15.34 -1.79
N THR A 49 9.59 -15.85 -1.57
CA THR A 49 10.81 -15.14 -1.94
C THR A 49 10.85 -14.91 -3.46
N PRO A 50 11.18 -13.70 -3.94
CA PRO A 50 11.42 -13.45 -5.35
C PRO A 50 12.51 -14.38 -5.92
N PRO A 51 12.43 -14.76 -7.20
CA PRO A 51 13.32 -15.77 -7.80
C PRO A 51 14.80 -15.35 -7.85
N LYS A 52 15.10 -14.06 -7.74
CA LYS A 52 16.46 -13.53 -7.68
C LYS A 52 16.61 -12.61 -6.48
N ALA A 53 17.80 -12.64 -5.87
CA ALA A 53 18.16 -11.67 -4.84
C ALA A 53 18.09 -10.25 -5.42
N PHE A 54 17.49 -9.35 -4.66
CA PHE A 54 17.41 -7.93 -4.95
C PHE A 54 18.25 -7.15 -3.94
N LYS A 55 18.76 -5.99 -4.37
CA LYS A 55 19.43 -5.03 -3.49
C LYS A 55 18.38 -4.14 -2.82
N GLY A 56 18.61 -3.75 -1.57
CA GLY A 56 17.75 -2.83 -0.84
C GLY A 56 16.51 -3.47 -0.22
N GLN A 57 15.40 -2.74 -0.24
CA GLN A 57 14.15 -3.04 0.45
C GLN A 57 12.98 -3.12 -0.53
N LEU A 58 12.14 -4.14 -0.37
CA LEU A 58 10.80 -4.16 -0.92
C LEU A 58 9.83 -3.70 0.16
N VAL A 59 8.97 -2.75 -0.18
CA VAL A 59 7.96 -2.19 0.73
C VAL A 59 6.58 -2.49 0.17
N GLY A 60 5.66 -2.83 1.05
CA GLY A 60 4.26 -3.00 0.75
C GLY A 60 3.45 -2.98 2.04
N GLY A 61 2.26 -3.56 1.99
CA GLY A 61 1.43 -3.69 3.17
C GLY A 61 0.38 -4.77 3.02
N ILE A 62 -0.15 -5.19 4.16
CA ILE A 62 -1.33 -6.03 4.28
C ILE A 62 -2.44 -5.12 4.78
N SER A 63 -3.56 -5.10 4.07
CA SER A 63 -4.75 -4.37 4.50
C SER A 63 -5.94 -5.30 4.66
N ALA A 64 -6.77 -4.99 5.65
CA ALA A 64 -8.01 -5.71 5.93
C ALA A 64 -9.13 -4.69 6.09
N VAL A 65 -10.29 -5.01 5.51
CA VAL A 65 -11.50 -4.19 5.60
C VAL A 65 -12.65 -5.07 6.06
N GLU A 66 -13.48 -4.53 6.94
CA GLU A 66 -14.69 -5.22 7.35
C GLU A 66 -15.69 -5.32 6.18
N ILE A 67 -16.19 -6.53 5.92
CA ILE A 67 -17.24 -6.78 4.93
C ILE A 67 -18.59 -6.70 5.65
N PRO A 68 -19.44 -5.70 5.35
CA PRO A 68 -20.72 -5.53 6.03
C PRO A 68 -21.68 -6.69 5.72
N LYS A 69 -22.37 -7.20 6.75
CA LYS A 69 -23.32 -8.32 6.65
C LYS A 69 -24.68 -7.94 6.06
N ASP A 70 -25.08 -6.67 6.10
CA ASP A 70 -26.41 -6.23 5.67
C ASP A 70 -26.38 -5.03 4.70
N GLN A 71 -26.93 -5.24 3.49
CA GLN A 71 -27.27 -4.19 2.51
C GLN A 71 -28.71 -3.67 2.67
N LYS A 72 -29.33 -3.77 3.86
CA LYS A 72 -30.67 -3.20 4.04
C LYS A 72 -30.58 -1.68 4.16
N THR A 73 -30.98 -1.01 3.08
CA THR A 73 -31.28 0.42 2.99
C THR A 73 -32.61 0.67 3.71
N SER A 74 -32.56 0.88 5.03
CA SER A 74 -33.67 1.55 5.72
C SER A 74 -33.60 3.03 5.34
N GLN A 75 -34.75 3.64 5.05
CA GLN A 75 -34.90 5.06 4.70
C GLN A 75 -34.52 6.03 5.84
N GLN A 76 -34.08 5.51 6.99
CA GLN A 76 -33.45 6.28 8.07
C GLN A 76 -31.93 6.30 7.89
N ILE A 77 -31.33 7.49 8.01
CA ILE A 77 -29.88 7.71 8.00
C ILE A 77 -29.26 6.87 9.11
N ASN A 78 -28.67 5.73 8.76
CA ASN A 78 -27.94 4.87 9.67
C ASN A 78 -26.44 5.06 9.39
N ILE A 79 -25.74 5.76 10.28
CA ILE A 79 -24.28 5.86 10.23
C ILE A 79 -23.72 4.48 10.62
N ARG A 80 -23.04 3.82 9.68
CA ARG A 80 -22.36 2.54 9.91
C ARG A 80 -20.85 2.76 9.86
N ASN A 81 -20.17 2.45 10.95
CA ASN A 81 -18.71 2.48 11.00
C ASN A 81 -18.14 1.29 10.24
N LYS A 82 -17.13 1.54 9.40
CA LYS A 82 -16.32 0.52 8.75
C LYS A 82 -14.91 0.62 9.30
N PHE A 83 -14.38 -0.49 9.80
CA PHE A 83 -13.00 -0.54 10.24
C PHE A 83 -12.10 -1.02 9.11
N ALA A 84 -10.98 -0.32 8.92
CA ALA A 84 -9.94 -0.65 7.98
C ALA A 84 -8.60 -0.65 8.71
N TYR A 85 -7.83 -1.71 8.53
CA TYR A 85 -6.50 -1.86 9.11
C TYR A 85 -5.48 -1.96 7.98
N ALA A 86 -4.31 -1.36 8.18
CA ALA A 86 -3.18 -1.49 7.28
C ALA A 86 -1.91 -1.69 8.10
N VAL A 87 -1.15 -2.72 7.76
CA VAL A 87 0.14 -3.03 8.36
C VAL A 87 1.20 -2.96 7.27
N ALA A 88 2.23 -2.14 7.49
CA ALA A 88 3.36 -2.02 6.56
C ALA A 88 4.29 -3.23 6.66
N VAL A 89 4.77 -3.71 5.51
CA VAL A 89 5.71 -4.84 5.42
C VAL A 89 6.96 -4.38 4.67
N VAL A 90 8.13 -4.62 5.26
CA VAL A 90 9.44 -4.32 4.66
C VAL A 90 10.28 -5.60 4.59
N VAL A 91 10.77 -5.94 3.40
CA VAL A 91 11.58 -7.14 3.15
C VAL A 91 12.94 -6.73 2.61
N ARG A 92 14.02 -7.31 3.15
CA ARG A 92 15.41 -7.11 2.70
C ARG A 92 16.15 -8.46 2.65
N ASN A 93 17.03 -8.64 1.67
CA ASN A 93 17.89 -9.84 1.61
C ASN A 93 19.13 -9.74 2.49
N ASN A 94 19.59 -8.50 2.77
CA ASN A 94 20.76 -8.23 3.60
C ASN A 94 20.65 -6.82 4.22
N ASN A 95 21.64 -6.47 5.04
CA ASN A 95 21.72 -5.16 5.70
C ASN A 95 22.54 -4.14 4.90
N HIS A 96 22.79 -4.37 3.61
CA HIS A 96 23.56 -3.42 2.81
C HIS A 96 22.78 -2.12 2.63
N SER A 97 23.47 -1.00 2.88
CA SER A 97 22.89 0.32 2.64
C SER A 97 22.77 0.57 1.14
N VAL A 98 21.59 1.01 0.73
CA VAL A 98 21.35 1.59 -0.59
C VAL A 98 21.23 3.10 -0.37
N THR A 99 21.78 3.91 -1.28
CA THR A 99 21.56 5.36 -1.24
C THR A 99 20.32 5.68 -2.08
N PRO A 100 19.31 6.40 -1.56
CA PRO A 100 18.17 6.81 -2.36
C PRO A 100 18.61 7.70 -3.53
N GLU A 101 17.92 7.61 -4.65
CA GLU A 101 18.15 8.48 -5.81
C GLU A 101 16.80 9.02 -6.25
N PHE A 102 16.59 10.33 -6.08
CA PHE A 102 15.36 10.99 -6.47
C PHE A 102 15.50 11.55 -7.88
N LYS A 103 14.55 11.20 -8.76
CA LYS A 103 14.43 11.74 -10.12
C LYS A 103 13.14 12.51 -10.27
N LEU A 104 13.25 13.65 -10.94
CA LEU A 104 12.10 14.42 -11.37
C LEU A 104 11.42 13.69 -12.54
N GLY A 105 10.13 13.42 -12.39
CA GLY A 105 9.24 12.94 -13.44
C GLY A 105 8.56 14.10 -14.15
N GLN A 106 7.30 13.91 -14.52
CA GLN A 106 6.51 14.93 -15.18
C GLN A 106 6.28 16.15 -14.26
N VAL A 107 6.38 17.34 -14.87
CA VAL A 107 6.02 18.62 -14.26
C VAL A 107 4.89 19.23 -15.09
N GLU A 108 3.83 19.67 -14.43
CA GLU A 108 2.66 20.24 -15.09
C GLU A 108 2.10 21.42 -14.28
N ALA A 109 1.53 22.39 -14.99
CA ALA A 109 0.70 23.41 -14.37
C ALA A 109 -0.72 22.87 -14.18
N ASN A 110 -1.33 23.15 -13.04
CA ASN A 110 -2.69 22.76 -12.73
C ASN A 110 -3.40 23.81 -11.88
N GLN A 111 -4.73 23.80 -11.88
CA GLN A 111 -5.53 24.59 -10.94
C GLN A 111 -6.25 23.67 -9.94
N MET A 112 -6.16 23.96 -8.65
CA MET A 112 -6.89 23.23 -7.60
C MET A 112 -7.66 24.23 -6.74
N MET A 113 -8.99 24.09 -6.70
CA MET A 113 -9.89 25.02 -6.00
C MET A 113 -9.62 26.50 -6.35
N GLY A 114 -9.41 26.80 -7.64
CA GLY A 114 -9.18 28.18 -8.13
C GLY A 114 -7.75 28.71 -7.98
N SER A 115 -6.87 28.03 -7.24
CA SER A 115 -5.46 28.41 -7.11
C SER A 115 -4.59 27.69 -8.14
N ASN A 116 -3.75 28.45 -8.84
CA ASN A 116 -2.73 27.91 -9.74
C ASN A 116 -1.66 27.19 -8.93
N GLN A 117 -1.25 26.01 -9.39
CA GLN A 117 -0.26 25.15 -8.76
C GLN A 117 0.64 24.56 -9.83
N ILE A 118 1.92 24.43 -9.53
CA ILE A 118 2.83 23.57 -10.30
C ILE A 118 2.90 22.23 -9.58
N ARG A 119 2.58 21.15 -10.28
CA ARG A 119 2.76 19.78 -9.78
C ARG A 119 4.00 19.20 -10.40
N ALA A 120 4.87 18.64 -9.54
CA ALA A 120 6.04 17.89 -9.93
C ALA A 120 5.94 16.48 -9.35
N ASN A 121 6.14 15.47 -10.19
CA ASN A 121 6.28 14.09 -9.74
C ASN A 121 7.74 13.84 -9.34
N ILE A 122 8.02 13.49 -8.08
CA ILE A 122 9.35 13.11 -7.60
C ILE A 122 9.34 11.61 -7.33
N ARG A 123 10.28 10.88 -7.94
CA ARG A 123 10.34 9.42 -7.90
C ARG A 123 11.65 8.97 -7.26
N ASN A 124 11.61 8.13 -6.24
CA ASN A 124 12.80 7.42 -5.78
C ASN A 124 13.00 6.18 -6.66
N VAL A 125 14.08 6.16 -7.45
CA VAL A 125 14.36 5.06 -8.39
C VAL A 125 15.23 3.95 -7.78
N GLN A 126 15.59 4.08 -6.50
CA GLN A 126 16.34 3.07 -5.77
C GLN A 126 15.42 2.34 -4.78
N PRO A 127 15.62 1.02 -4.58
CA PRO A 127 14.81 0.20 -3.67
C PRO A 127 15.18 0.49 -2.21
N LYS A 128 14.89 1.69 -1.72
CA LYS A 128 15.06 2.10 -0.33
C LYS A 128 13.91 2.99 0.09
N PHE A 129 13.30 2.67 1.23
CA PHE A 129 12.38 3.60 1.85
C PHE A 129 13.16 4.77 2.46
N GLN A 130 12.76 6.00 2.15
CA GLN A 130 13.29 7.19 2.79
C GLN A 130 12.21 7.75 3.71
N ASN A 131 12.49 7.71 5.02
CA ASN A 131 11.71 8.37 6.06
C ASN A 131 12.39 9.69 6.46
#